data_AF-A0A485PBD4-F1
#
_entry.id   AF-A0A485PBD4-F1
#
_cell.length_a   1.000
_cell.length_b   1.000
_cell.length_c   1.000
_cell.angle_alpha   90.00
_cell.angle_beta   90.00
_cell.angle_gamma   90.00
#
_symmetry.space_group_name_H-M   'P 1'
#
loop_
_entity.id
_entity.type
_entity.pdbx_description
1 polymer ?
#
loop_
_entity_poly.entity_id
_entity_poly.type
_entity_poly.pdbx_seq_one_letter_code
_entity_poly.pdbx_strand_id
1 'polypeptide(L)' 'SFRKHGVVPLATYRRIYKKGDIVDIKGMGTVQKGTPHKCCGKTVRVYSGTQHAVGIVVNKLRARFLPREL' A
#
# COMPACT_ATOMS: atom_id res chain seq x y z
N SER A 1 -11.85 -8.33 -11.71
CA SER A 1 -13.20 -7.72 -11.76
C SER A 1 -13.53 -7.54 -13.22
N PHE A 2 -14.71 -8.02 -13.64
CA PHE A 2 -15.15 -7.98 -15.03
C PHE A 2 -15.03 -6.55 -15.58
N ARG A 3 -14.42 -6.39 -16.77
CA ARG A 3 -14.17 -5.11 -17.47
C ARG A 3 -13.22 -4.10 -16.78
N LYS A 4 -12.44 -4.50 -15.78
CA LYS A 4 -11.37 -3.66 -15.17
C LYS A 4 -9.96 -4.13 -15.52
N HIS A 5 -9.83 -4.84 -16.64
CA HIS A 5 -8.55 -5.34 -17.15
C HIS A 5 -7.96 -4.27 -18.08
N GLY A 6 -6.69 -3.93 -17.89
CA GLY A 6 -6.00 -2.92 -18.70
C GLY A 6 -5.01 -2.08 -17.93
N VAL A 7 -4.47 -1.06 -18.59
CA VAL A 7 -3.50 -0.12 -18.01
C VAL A 7 -4.17 0.74 -16.93
N VAL A 8 -3.43 0.99 -15.84
CA VAL A 8 -3.92 1.84 -14.74
C VAL A 8 -4.09 3.28 -15.24
N PRO A 9 -5.24 3.92 -15.01
CA PRO A 9 -5.44 5.30 -15.43
C PRO A 9 -4.48 6.24 -14.70
N LEU A 10 -3.95 7.23 -15.43
CA LEU A 10 -2.93 8.18 -14.94
C LEU A 10 -3.34 8.91 -13.65
N ALA A 11 -4.65 9.11 -13.45
CA ALA A 11 -5.22 9.71 -12.25
C ALA A 11 -4.83 8.96 -10.95
N THR A 12 -4.59 7.65 -11.03
CA THR A 12 -4.20 6.83 -9.86
C THR A 12 -2.80 7.17 -9.37
N TYR A 13 -1.88 7.46 -10.31
CA TYR A 13 -0.49 7.80 -10.00
C TYR A 13 -0.33 9.26 -9.53
N ARG A 14 -1.23 10.15 -9.93
CA ARG A 14 -1.19 11.58 -9.57
C ARG A 14 -1.99 11.93 -8.31
N ARG A 15 -2.48 10.93 -7.57
CA ARG A 15 -3.15 11.18 -6.29
C ARG A 15 -2.15 11.71 -5.26
N ILE A 16 -2.47 12.89 -4.72
CA ILE A 16 -1.69 13.53 -3.67
C ILE A 16 -2.16 12.96 -2.34
N TYR A 17 -1.24 12.37 -1.58
CA TYR A 17 -1.47 11.90 -0.22
C TYR A 17 -0.71 12.80 0.75
N LYS A 18 -1.37 13.23 1.83
CA LYS A 18 -0.74 14.02 2.88
C LYS A 18 -0.42 13.13 4.08
N LYS A 19 0.58 13.53 4.86
CA LYS A 19 0.92 12.86 6.11
C LYS A 19 -0.28 12.92 7.07
N GLY A 20 -0.63 11.79 7.67
CA GLY A 20 -1.79 11.67 8.56
C GLY A 20 -3.10 11.28 7.88
N ASP A 21 -3.18 11.30 6.55
CA ASP A 21 -4.36 10.81 5.82
C ASP A 21 -4.57 9.31 6.08
N ILE A 22 -5.83 8.93 6.20
CA ILE A 22 -6.25 7.55 6.36
C ILE A 22 -6.47 6.98 4.97
N VAL A 23 -5.67 5.97 4.61
CA VAL A 23 -5.67 5.35 3.29
C VAL A 23 -5.95 3.86 3.39
N ASP A 24 -6.67 3.33 2.41
CA ASP A 24 -6.83 1.89 2.22
C ASP A 24 -5.82 1.38 1.19
N ILE A 25 -5.16 0.27 1.54
CA ILE A 25 -4.16 -0.37 0.68
C ILE A 25 -4.81 -1.53 -0.06
N LYS A 26 -4.97 -1.38 -1.37
CA LYS A 26 -5.47 -2.42 -2.25
C LYS A 26 -4.45 -2.78 -3.33
N GLY A 27 -4.03 -4.03 -3.35
CA GLY A 27 -3.16 -4.55 -4.41
C GLY A 27 -3.88 -4.60 -5.76
N MET A 28 -3.27 -4.01 -6.79
CA MET A 28 -3.75 -4.09 -8.18
C MET A 28 -2.81 -4.99 -8.98
N GLY A 29 -3.34 -6.06 -9.58
CA GLY A 29 -2.52 -7.07 -10.28
C GLY A 29 -1.92 -6.63 -11.62
N THR A 30 -2.28 -5.45 -12.13
CA THR A 30 -1.75 -4.89 -13.39
C THR A 30 -0.41 -4.18 -13.18
N VAL A 31 -0.08 -3.80 -11.94
CA VAL A 31 1.20 -3.20 -11.56
C VAL A 31 1.90 -4.19 -10.65
N GLN A 32 3.13 -4.59 -10.97
CA GLN A 32 3.88 -5.54 -10.13
C GLN A 32 4.82 -4.83 -9.15
N LYS A 33 5.33 -3.65 -9.52
CA LYS A 33 6.26 -2.88 -8.70
C LYS A 33 5.52 -2.05 -7.65
N GLY A 34 6.00 -2.09 -6.40
CA GLY A 34 5.41 -1.31 -5.31
C GLY A 34 4.06 -1.84 -4.82
N THR A 35 3.65 -3.04 -5.25
CA THR A 35 2.44 -3.66 -4.69
C THR A 35 2.68 -4.10 -3.26
N PRO A 36 1.67 -3.91 -2.39
CA PRO A 36 1.73 -4.39 -1.03
C PRO A 36 1.78 -5.92 -0.99
N HIS A 37 2.49 -6.47 0.00
CA HIS A 37 2.50 -7.90 0.25
C HIS A 37 1.08 -8.41 0.57
N LYS A 38 0.74 -9.61 0.10
CA LYS A 38 -0.61 -10.23 0.02
C LYS A 38 -1.50 -10.17 1.28
N CYS A 39 -0.94 -9.83 2.45
CA CYS A 39 -1.60 -9.90 3.76
C CYS A 39 -1.98 -8.51 4.33
N CYS A 40 -2.14 -7.49 3.48
CA CYS A 40 -2.44 -6.13 3.90
C CYS A 40 -3.72 -5.62 3.23
N GLY A 41 -4.86 -5.83 3.90
CA GLY A 41 -6.15 -5.18 3.59
C GLY A 41 -6.57 -4.29 4.76
N LYS A 42 -5.65 -3.42 5.20
CA LYS A 42 -5.81 -2.62 6.42
C LYS A 42 -5.86 -1.14 6.05
N THR A 43 -6.81 -0.44 6.66
CA THR A 43 -6.89 1.01 6.71
C THR A 43 -5.80 1.55 7.63
N VAL A 44 -4.98 2.47 7.15
CA VAL A 44 -3.71 2.85 7.76
C VAL A 44 -3.38 4.32 7.54
N ARG A 45 -2.47 4.87 8.36
CA ARG A 45 -2.04 6.27 8.25
C ARG A 45 -0.76 6.42 7.44
N VAL A 46 -0.74 7.44 6.59
CA VAL A 46 0.44 7.84 5.82
C VAL A 46 1.50 8.45 6.75
N TYR A 47 2.72 7.93 6.69
CA TYR A 47 3.86 8.43 7.49
C TYR A 47 4.77 9.34 6.68
N SER A 48 5.12 8.95 5.45
CA SER A 48 5.97 9.72 4.55
C SER A 48 5.57 9.54 3.09
N GLY A 49 5.77 10.57 2.27
CA GLY A 49 5.56 10.53 0.82
C GLY A 49 6.86 10.79 0.08
N THR A 50 7.17 9.97 -0.91
CA THR A 50 8.26 10.18 -1.87
C THR A 50 7.66 10.41 -3.26
N GLN A 51 8.47 10.82 -4.25
CA GLN A 51 8.00 11.16 -5.60
C GLN A 51 7.22 10.02 -6.29
N HIS A 52 7.54 8.75 -6.00
CA HIS A 52 6.93 7.59 -6.65
C HIS A 52 6.35 6.54 -5.70
N ALA A 53 6.46 6.75 -4.38
CA ALA A 53 5.99 5.79 -3.38
C ALA A 53 5.53 6.47 -2.09
N VAL A 54 4.59 5.86 -1.39
CA VAL A 54 4.09 6.32 -0.09
C VAL A 54 4.53 5.32 0.98
N GLY A 55 5.23 5.82 1.99
CA GLY A 55 5.59 5.08 3.19
C GLY A 55 4.39 5.02 4.14
N ILE A 56 3.90 3.82 4.40
CA ILE A 56 2.69 3.58 5.18
C ILE A 56 3.00 2.63 6.34
N VAL A 57 2.59 3.00 7.55
CA VAL A 57 2.76 2.16 8.74
C VAL A 57 1.58 1.19 8.83
N VAL A 58 1.83 -0.09 8.62
CA VAL A 58 0.83 -1.14 8.75
C VAL A 58 1.01 -1.84 10.09
N ASN A 59 0.06 -1.67 11.02
CA ASN A 59 0.04 -2.49 12.22
C ASN A 59 -0.48 -3.90 11.87
N LYS A 60 0.44 -4.80 11.53
CA LYS A 60 0.12 -6.21 11.34
C LYS A 60 0.02 -6.87 12.71
N LEU A 61 -1.20 -7.18 13.15
CA LEU A 61 -1.47 -8.15 14.22
C LEU A 61 -0.86 -9.50 13.81
N ARG A 62 0.43 -9.67 14.08
CA ARG A 62 1.13 -10.95 14.05
C ARG A 62 1.24 -11.34 15.51
N ALA A 63 0.64 -12.46 15.89
CA ALA A 63 0.91 -13.06 17.20
C ALA A 63 2.44 -13.14 17.34
N ARG A 64 2.96 -12.50 18.39
CA ARG A 64 4.38 -12.27 18.62
C ARG A 64 5.07 -13.63 18.79
N PHE A 65 5.89 -14.05 17.83
CA PHE A 65 6.84 -15.16 18.00
C PHE A 65 8.23 -14.69 17.58
N LEU A 66 9.00 -14.38 18.62
CA LEU A 66 10.45 -14.29 18.80
C LEU A 66 11.28 -13.34 17.90
N PRO A 67 12.20 -12.56 18.50
CA PRO A 67 13.25 -11.87 17.76
C PRO A 67 14.20 -12.92 17.15
N ARG A 68 14.63 -12.70 15.91
CA ARG A 68 15.83 -13.35 15.39
C ARG A 68 16.91 -12.28 15.30
N GLU A 69 17.96 -12.49 16.07
CA GLU A 69 19.22 -11.77 16.01
C GLU A 69 19.77 -11.82 14.58
N LEU A 70 20.33 -10.70 14.12
CA LEU A 70 21.31 -10.63 13.04
C LEU A 70 22.63 -10.21 13.68
#